data_AF-A0A1U7EDM4-F1
#
_entry.id   AF-A0A1U7EDM4-F1
#
_cell.length_a   1.000
_cell.length_b   1.000
_cell.length_c   1.000
_cell.angle_alpha   90.00
_cell.angle_beta   90.00
_cell.angle_gamma   90.00
#
_symmetry.space_group_name_H-M   'P 1'
#
loop_
_entity.id
_entity.type
_entity.pdbx_description
1 polymer ?
#
loop_
_entity_poly.entity_id
_entity_poly.type
_entity_poly.pdbx_seq_one_letter_code
_entity_poly.pdbx_strand_id
1 'polypeptide(L)'
;MVLAAGMTILGRFMIELVLTFIFVLVILVTTGKKGDSHLAGLIIGLLLVALIVMGGTITDVSLNPARSFGPAVLMGGAALSQMWLYTLSTLLGGLWLHSWLIIL
;
A
#
# COMPACT_ATOMS: atom_id res chain seq x y z
N MET A 1 -6.78 13.90 3.22
CA MET A 1 -5.39 13.56 3.57
C MET A 1 -5.04 14.29 4.87
N VAL A 2 -5.55 13.78 5.98
CA VAL A 2 -5.33 14.38 7.30
C VAL A 2 -4.17 13.61 7.92
N LEU A 3 -3.11 14.31 8.31
CA LEU A 3 -2.06 13.70 9.11
C LEU A 3 -2.70 13.19 10.40
N ALA A 4 -2.54 11.91 10.73
CA ALA A 4 -2.72 11.48 12.11
C ALA A 4 -1.88 12.43 12.99
N ALA A 5 -2.50 13.02 14.01
CA ALA A 5 -1.89 14.11 14.77
C ALA A 5 -0.50 13.70 15.30
N GLY A 6 0.53 14.45 14.90
CA GLY A 6 1.92 14.21 15.31
C GLY A 6 2.75 13.27 14.42
N MET A 7 2.21 12.74 13.32
CA MET A 7 2.96 11.84 12.44
C MET A 7 3.90 12.56 11.48
N THR A 8 5.14 12.11 11.39
CA THR A 8 6.12 12.65 10.45
C THR A 8 5.88 12.11 9.03
N ILE A 9 6.34 12.86 8.02
CA ILE A 9 6.33 12.45 6.60
C ILE A 9 7.06 11.11 6.42
N LEU A 10 8.20 10.96 7.11
CA LEU A 10 8.98 9.71 7.11
C LEU A 10 8.19 8.54 7.70
N GLY A 11 7.48 8.75 8.81
CA GLY A 11 6.64 7.73 9.43
C GLY A 11 5.55 7.22 8.47
N ARG A 12 4.86 8.13 7.78
CA ARG A 12 3.85 7.77 6.77
C ARG A 12 4.44 6.96 5.62
N PHE A 13 5.60 7.39 5.13
CA PHE A 13 6.31 6.70 4.07
C PHE A 13 6.67 5.26 4.47
N MET A 14 7.21 5.07 5.69
CA MET A 14 7.61 3.75 6.18
C MET A 14 6.41 2.81 6.35
N ILE A 15 5.29 3.32 6.85
CA ILE A 15 4.07 2.54 7.02
C ILE A 15 3.53 2.10 5.65
N GLU A 16 3.40 3.03 4.69
CA GLU A 16 2.93 2.68 3.33
C GLU A 16 3.88 1.70 2.62
N LEU A 17 5.19 1.81 2.84
CA LEU A 17 6.19 0.89 2.29
C LEU A 17 5.98 -0.54 2.82
N VAL A 18 5.82 -0.70 4.14
CA VAL A 18 5.60 -2.00 4.78
C VAL A 18 4.24 -2.60 4.41
N LEU A 19 3.17 -1.80 4.45
CA LEU A 19 1.84 -2.27 4.07
C LEU A 19 1.80 -2.71 2.61
N THR A 20 2.47 -1.98 1.71
CA THR A 20 2.58 -2.38 0.30
C THR A 20 3.39 -3.67 0.14
N PHE A 21 4.51 -3.81 0.85
CA PHE A 21 5.30 -5.05 0.83
C PHE A 21 4.44 -6.27 1.18
N ILE A 22 3.66 -6.19 2.27
CA ILE A 22 2.76 -7.27 2.71
C ILE A 22 1.68 -7.53 1.66
N PHE A 23 1.08 -6.47 1.12
CA PHE A 23 0.01 -6.59 0.13
C PHE A 23 0.49 -7.31 -1.14
N VAL A 24 1.63 -6.89 -1.69
CA VAL A 24 2.20 -7.51 -2.90
C VAL A 24 2.69 -8.93 -2.61
N LEU A 25 3.25 -9.20 -1.43
CA LEU A 25 3.68 -10.55 -1.03
C LEU A 25 2.51 -11.53 -1.08
N VAL A 26 1.38 -11.18 -0.47
CA VAL A 26 0.20 -12.05 -0.45
C VAL A 26 -0.37 -12.22 -1.84
N ILE A 27 -0.43 -11.15 -2.65
CA ILE A 27 -0.84 -11.27 -4.06
C ILE A 27 0.03 -12.32 -4.76
N LEU A 28 1.36 -12.20 -4.72
CA LEU A 28 2.26 -13.13 -5.41
C LEU A 28 2.18 -14.56 -4.90
N VAL A 29 2.06 -14.76 -3.59
CA VAL A 29 1.95 -16.10 -2.99
C VAL A 29 0.63 -16.74 -3.40
N THR A 30 -0.48 -16.01 -3.30
CA THR A 30 -1.81 -16.56 -3.56
C THR A 30 -2.07 -16.76 -5.05
N THR A 31 -1.53 -15.91 -5.95
CA THR A 31 -1.63 -16.11 -7.40
C THR A 31 -0.50 -16.97 -7.99
N GLY A 32 0.45 -17.39 -7.16
CA GLY A 32 1.60 -18.20 -7.58
C GLY A 32 1.23 -19.68 -7.81
N LYS A 33 2.17 -20.45 -8.34
CA LYS A 33 1.98 -21.88 -8.68
C LYS A 33 1.52 -22.76 -7.51
N LYS A 34 1.84 -22.36 -6.28
CA LYS A 34 1.49 -23.07 -5.03
C LYS A 34 0.26 -22.47 -4.33
N GLY A 35 -0.31 -21.39 -4.86
CA GLY A 35 -1.48 -20.72 -4.31
C GLY A 35 -2.77 -21.29 -4.88
N ASP A 36 -3.89 -20.99 -4.20
CA ASP A 36 -5.22 -21.34 -4.66
C ASP A 36 -5.81 -20.18 -5.47
N SER A 37 -5.81 -20.34 -6.80
CA SER A 37 -6.32 -19.32 -7.73
C SER A 37 -7.83 -19.10 -7.62
N HIS A 38 -8.60 -20.09 -7.15
CA HIS A 38 -10.05 -19.96 -6.96
C HIS A 38 -10.37 -19.05 -5.77
N LEU A 39 -9.54 -19.09 -4.72
CA LEU A 39 -9.71 -18.26 -3.52
C LEU A 39 -8.91 -16.94 -3.57
N ALA A 40 -8.10 -16.73 -4.59
CA ALA A 40 -7.19 -15.58 -4.67
C ALA A 40 -7.88 -14.23 -4.49
N GLY A 41 -9.00 -14.01 -5.18
CA GLY A 41 -9.77 -12.77 -5.05
C GLY A 41 -10.28 -12.52 -3.63
N LEU A 42 -10.76 -13.57 -2.95
CA LEU A 42 -11.26 -13.48 -1.58
C LEU A 42 -10.13 -13.18 -0.59
N ILE A 43 -9.00 -13.90 -0.71
CA ILE A 43 -7.84 -13.72 0.18
C ILE A 43 -7.26 -12.31 0.04
N ILE A 44 -7.06 -11.84 -1.19
CA ILE A 44 -6.53 -10.50 -1.48
C ILE A 44 -7.53 -9.42 -0.99
N GLY A 45 -8.82 -9.62 -1.19
CA GLY A 45 -9.86 -8.70 -0.73
C GLY A 45 -9.94 -8.60 0.79
N LEU A 46 -9.90 -9.73 1.50
CA LEU A 46 -9.90 -9.75 2.97
C LEU A 46 -8.63 -9.13 3.54
N LEU A 47 -7.48 -9.38 2.92
CA LEU A 47 -6.24 -8.69 3.29
C LEU A 47 -6.37 -7.19 3.11
N LEU A 48 -6.89 -6.71 1.97
CA LEU A 48 -7.08 -5.29 1.73
C LEU A 48 -7.96 -4.65 2.80
N VAL A 49 -9.07 -5.29 3.19
CA VAL A 49 -9.93 -4.83 4.29
C VAL A 49 -9.15 -4.76 5.60
N ALA A 50 -8.37 -5.79 5.93
CA ALA A 50 -7.58 -5.82 7.15
C ALA A 50 -6.54 -4.68 7.20
N LEU A 51 -5.83 -4.43 6.08
CA LEU A 51 -4.86 -3.34 5.97
C LEU A 51 -5.53 -1.97 6.10
N ILE A 52 -6.72 -1.79 5.52
CA ILE A 52 -7.51 -0.54 5.65
C ILE A 52 -7.96 -0.32 7.09
N VAL A 53 -8.47 -1.35 7.77
CA VAL A 53 -8.89 -1.24 9.18
C VAL A 53 -7.70 -0.91 10.08
N MET A 54 -6.54 -1.48 9.81
CA MET A 54 -5.32 -1.26 10.59
C MET A 54 -4.69 0.12 10.35
N GLY A 55 -4.54 0.53 9.09
CA GLY A 55 -3.78 1.72 8.71
C GLY A 55 -4.61 2.94 8.32
N GLY A 56 -5.92 2.78 8.12
CA GLY A 56 -6.77 3.81 7.50
C GLY A 56 -6.78 5.13 8.28
N THR A 57 -6.77 5.06 9.60
CA THR A 57 -6.72 6.24 10.49
C THR A 57 -5.32 6.84 10.64
N ILE A 58 -4.29 6.17 10.10
CA ILE A 58 -2.88 6.49 10.26
C ILE A 58 -2.35 7.20 9.00
N THR A 59 -2.50 6.57 7.82
CA THR A 59 -1.93 7.06 6.55
C THR A 59 -2.96 7.25 5.44
N ASP A 60 -4.25 7.02 5.70
CA ASP A 60 -5.34 6.86 4.72
C ASP A 60 -5.21 5.62 3.80
N VAL A 61 -4.15 4.81 3.98
CA VAL A 61 -3.86 3.53 3.28
C VAL A 61 -3.98 3.68 1.77
N SER A 62 -2.92 4.19 1.16
CA SER A 62 -2.89 4.34 -0.30
C SER A 62 -2.82 2.97 -0.98
N LEU A 63 -1.75 2.20 -0.74
CA LEU A 63 -1.41 0.91 -1.37
C LEU A 63 -1.36 0.90 -2.92
N ASN A 64 -1.87 1.94 -3.56
CA ASN A 64 -2.06 2.06 -4.99
C ASN A 64 -2.13 3.56 -5.35
N PRO A 65 -1.10 4.10 -6.01
CA PRO A 65 -1.05 5.50 -6.41
C PRO A 65 -2.23 5.91 -7.31
N ALA A 66 -2.74 5.03 -8.17
CA ALA A 66 -3.91 5.32 -9.00
C ALA A 66 -5.18 5.50 -8.17
N ARG A 67 -5.35 4.70 -7.09
CA ARG A 67 -6.47 4.85 -6.15
C ARG A 67 -6.40 6.20 -5.42
N SER A 68 -5.20 6.63 -5.04
CA SER A 68 -5.00 7.88 -4.30
C SER A 68 -5.04 9.12 -5.19
N PHE A 69 -4.71 8.98 -6.47
CA PHE A 69 -4.68 10.09 -7.43
C PHE A 69 -6.05 10.69 -7.69
N GLY A 70 -7.09 9.87 -7.88
CA GLY A 70 -8.45 10.36 -8.19
C GLY A 70 -8.97 11.36 -7.15
N PRO A 71 -9.05 10.99 -5.86
CA PRO A 71 -9.45 11.91 -4.80
C PRO A 71 -8.49 13.11 -4.64
N ALA A 72 -7.19 12.93 -4.89
CA ALA A 72 -6.20 14.01 -4.76
C ALA A 72 -6.40 15.12 -5.81
N VAL A 73 -6.79 14.76 -7.04
CA VAL A 73 -7.13 15.75 -8.08
C VAL A 73 -8.36 16.56 -7.70
N LEU A 74 -9.38 15.91 -7.12
CA LEU A 74 -10.61 16.58 -6.70
C LEU A 74 -10.42 17.46 -5.45
N MET A 75 -9.58 17.03 -4.50
CA MET A 75 -9.25 17.83 -3.31
C MET A 75 -8.26 18.97 -3.60
N GLY A 76 -7.31 18.77 -4.52
CA GLY A 76 -6.23 19.72 -4.78
C GLY A 76 -5.29 19.95 -3.58
N GLY A 77 -4.55 21.05 -3.63
CA GLY A 77 -3.73 21.54 -2.51
C GLY A 77 -2.73 20.51 -1.97
N ALA A 78 -2.76 20.30 -0.65
CA ALA A 78 -1.86 19.39 0.06
C ALA A 78 -2.01 17.92 -0.35
N ALA A 79 -3.22 17.50 -0.77
CA ALA A 79 -3.44 16.13 -1.21
C ALA A 79 -2.69 15.82 -2.51
N LEU A 80 -2.74 16.76 -3.47
CA LEU A 80 -2.04 16.62 -4.74
C LEU A 80 -0.52 16.78 -4.56
N SER A 81 -0.07 17.71 -3.71
CA SER A 81 1.37 17.93 -3.48
C SER A 81 2.05 16.78 -2.74
N GLN A 82 1.32 15.95 -2.00
CA GLN A 82 1.86 14.79 -1.28
C GLN A 82 1.74 13.47 -2.06
N MET A 83 1.25 13.48 -3.31
CA MET A 83 1.12 12.27 -4.15
C MET A 83 2.44 11.54 -4.40
N TRP A 84 3.57 12.25 -4.37
CA TRP A 84 4.89 11.65 -4.52
C TRP A 84 5.18 10.63 -3.42
N LEU A 85 4.69 10.87 -2.20
CA LEU A 85 4.92 9.99 -1.05
C LEU A 85 4.32 8.62 -1.33
N TYR A 86 3.03 8.61 -1.69
CA TYR A 86 2.32 7.37 -2.00
C TYR A 86 2.87 6.66 -3.23
N THR A 87 3.32 7.41 -4.23
CA THR A 87 3.91 6.84 -5.44
C THR A 87 5.24 6.14 -5.12
N LEU A 88 6.14 6.82 -4.42
CA LEU A 88 7.45 6.26 -4.08
C LEU A 88 7.35 5.13 -3.06
N SER A 89 6.53 5.26 -2.02
CA SER A 89 6.39 4.22 -1.00
C SER A 89 5.85 2.92 -1.57
N THR A 90 4.85 2.99 -2.46
CA THR A 90 4.28 1.79 -3.09
C THR A 90 5.28 1.12 -4.03
N LEU A 91 5.99 1.88 -4.88
CA LEU A 91 6.97 1.31 -5.79
C LEU A 91 8.14 0.66 -5.03
N LEU A 92 8.63 1.31 -3.98
CA LEU A 92 9.73 0.79 -3.16
C LEU A 92 9.32 -0.41 -2.32
N GLY A 93 8.07 -0.47 -1.83
CA GLY A 93 7.54 -1.66 -1.16
C GLY A 93 7.52 -2.90 -2.07
N GLY A 94 7.09 -2.73 -3.33
CA GLY A 94 7.12 -3.80 -4.32
C GLY A 94 8.54 -4.20 -4.75
N LEU A 95 9.44 -3.22 -4.93
CA LEU A 95 10.84 -3.47 -5.24
C LEU A 95 11.54 -4.21 -4.10
N TRP A 96 11.29 -3.81 -2.86
CA TRP A 96 11.86 -4.47 -1.68
C TRP A 96 11.45 -5.94 -1.61
N LEU A 97 10.17 -6.24 -1.88
CA LEU A 97 9.70 -7.62 -1.99
C LEU A 97 10.43 -8.39 -3.08
N HIS A 98 10.56 -7.83 -4.28
CA HIS A 98 11.26 -8.48 -5.38
C HIS A 98 12.71 -8.81 -5.00
N SER A 99 13.44 -7.86 -4.40
CA SER A 99 14.80 -8.10 -3.91
C SER A 99 14.86 -9.16 -2.83
N TRP A 100 13.91 -9.16 -1.88
CA TRP A 100 13.83 -10.17 -0.82
C TRP A 100 13.63 -11.59 -1.38
N LEU A 101 12.74 -11.74 -2.37
CA LEU A 101 12.47 -13.03 -3.00
C LEU A 101 13.66 -13.58 -3.80
N ILE A 102 14.57 -12.74 -4.32
CA ILE A 102 15.76 -13.19 -5.06
C ILE A 102 16.83 -13.79 -4.14
N ILE A 103 16.83 -13.41 -2.86
CA ILE A 103 17.85 -13.82 -1.87
C ILE A 103 17.46 -15.17 -1.21
N LEU A 104 16.24 -15.67 -1.45
CA LEU A 104 15.71 -16.94 -0.93
C LEU A 104 15.74 -18.04 -1.98
#